data_AF-A0A401TZ43-F1
#
_entry.id   AF-A0A401TZ43-F1
#
_cell.length_a   1.000
_cell.length_b   1.000
_cell.length_c   1.000
_cell.angle_alpha   90.00
_cell.angle_beta   90.00
_cell.angle_gamma   90.00
#
_symmetry.space_group_name_H-M   'P 1'
#
loop_
_entity.id
_entity.type
_entity.pdbx_description
1 polymer ?
#
loop_
_entity_poly.entity_id
_entity_poly.type
_entity_poly.pdbx_seq_one_letter_code
_entity_poly.pdbx_strand_id
1 'polypeptide(L)'
;SSRRRPGRRSRAIARQKDRRVCLDSAASNSEKALQNSRHIPDTPKDRPMSLSALETTVNTAFDAREGISTSTKGEVREAVDHALELLDKGEARVAEREASGKWKVNQWLKKAVLLSFRLNDMGQIAGGPGKASWWDKVPSKFEGWGENRFRDAGFRAVPGAIVRRSAFIARNVVLMPSFVNLGAYVDEATMIDTWSTVGSCA
;
A
#
# COMPACT_ATOMS: atom_id res chain seq x y z
N SER A 1 -67.90 28.96 -46.17
CA SER A 1 -68.56 28.31 -45.03
C SER A 1 -67.50 27.64 -44.16
N SER A 2 -67.37 28.05 -42.88
CA SER A 2 -66.95 27.25 -41.70
C SER A 2 -65.61 26.44 -41.76
N ARG A 3 -64.64 26.44 -40.83
CA ARG A 3 -64.57 26.64 -39.37
C ARG A 3 -63.09 26.79 -38.96
N ARG A 4 -62.82 27.62 -37.94
CA ARG A 4 -61.55 27.66 -37.18
C ARG A 4 -61.37 26.40 -36.31
N ARG A 5 -60.12 25.94 -36.13
CA ARG A 5 -59.67 25.15 -34.95
C ARG A 5 -58.41 25.79 -34.35
N PRO A 6 -58.31 25.99 -33.02
CA PRO A 6 -57.18 26.64 -32.39
C PRO A 6 -56.17 25.65 -31.78
N GLY A 7 -54.92 26.13 -31.57
CA GLY A 7 -54.10 25.74 -30.42
C GLY A 7 -53.09 24.59 -30.59
N ARG A 8 -51.88 24.89 -31.09
CA ARG A 8 -50.73 23.96 -31.03
C ARG A 8 -49.43 24.60 -30.49
N ARG A 9 -49.52 25.66 -29.68
CA ARG A 9 -48.34 26.35 -29.10
C ARG A 9 -48.08 26.14 -27.60
N SER A 10 -48.96 25.48 -26.84
CA SER A 10 -48.82 25.44 -25.37
C SER A 10 -48.25 24.15 -24.77
N ARG A 11 -47.86 23.14 -25.57
CA ARG A 11 -47.29 21.87 -25.03
C ARG A 11 -45.76 21.76 -25.13
N ALA A 12 -45.09 22.61 -25.91
CA ALA A 12 -43.63 22.56 -26.06
C ALA A 12 -42.88 23.25 -24.91
N ILE A 13 -43.46 24.29 -24.31
CA ILE A 13 -42.80 25.10 -23.27
C ILE A 13 -42.80 24.38 -21.90
N ALA A 14 -43.79 23.54 -21.61
CA ALA A 14 -43.86 22.80 -20.35
C ALA A 14 -42.78 21.70 -20.25
N ARG A 15 -42.48 20.98 -21.35
CA ARG A 15 -41.48 19.89 -21.35
C ARG A 15 -40.03 20.38 -21.22
N GLN A 16 -39.76 21.65 -21.51
CA GLN A 16 -38.41 22.21 -21.46
C GLN A 16 -38.07 22.79 -20.07
N LYS A 17 -39.08 23.22 -19.30
CA LYS A 17 -38.90 23.62 -17.90
C LYS A 17 -38.62 22.43 -16.98
N ASP A 18 -39.33 21.31 -17.14
CA ASP A 18 -39.15 20.13 -16.28
C ASP A 18 -37.78 19.47 -16.45
N ARG A 19 -37.21 19.46 -17.66
CA ARG A 19 -35.85 18.94 -17.89
C ARG A 19 -34.77 19.80 -17.23
N ARG A 20 -34.97 21.11 -17.10
CA ARG A 20 -33.98 22.01 -16.48
C ARG A 20 -33.95 21.84 -14.96
N VAL A 21 -35.12 21.69 -14.34
CA VAL A 21 -35.24 21.45 -12.88
C VAL A 21 -34.62 20.10 -12.48
N CYS A 22 -34.77 19.05 -13.29
CA CYS A 22 -34.13 17.75 -13.01
C CYS A 22 -32.60 17.79 -13.16
N LEU A 23 -32.05 18.57 -14.11
CA LEU A 23 -30.60 18.69 -14.32
C LEU A 23 -29.94 19.53 -13.22
N ASP A 24 -30.58 20.62 -12.78
CA ASP A 24 -30.06 21.48 -11.70
C ASP A 24 -30.09 20.75 -10.34
N SER A 25 -31.11 19.91 -10.10
CA SER A 25 -31.19 19.09 -8.87
C SER A 25 -30.19 17.94 -8.86
N ALA A 26 -29.82 17.40 -10.03
CA ALA A 26 -28.79 16.36 -10.15
C ALA A 26 -27.37 16.94 -9.94
N ALA A 27 -27.11 18.14 -10.46
CA ALA A 27 -25.84 18.85 -10.27
C ALA A 27 -25.62 19.25 -8.80
N SER A 28 -26.66 19.75 -8.12
CA SER A 28 -26.62 20.09 -6.70
C SER A 28 -26.38 18.88 -5.80
N ASN A 29 -26.92 17.71 -6.16
CA ASN A 29 -26.68 16.47 -5.43
C ASN A 29 -25.28 15.89 -5.68
N SER A 30 -24.70 16.08 -6.87
CA SER A 30 -23.31 15.66 -7.15
C SER A 30 -22.27 16.54 -6.44
N GLU A 31 -22.52 17.85 -6.28
CA GLU A 31 -21.62 18.75 -5.53
C GLU A 31 -21.68 18.48 -4.02
N LYS A 32 -22.87 18.20 -3.47
CA LYS A 32 -23.02 17.76 -2.07
C LYS A 32 -22.41 16.39 -1.81
N ALA A 33 -22.44 15.48 -2.78
CA ALA A 33 -21.79 14.17 -2.68
C ALA A 33 -20.25 14.28 -2.71
N LEU A 34 -19.69 15.22 -3.48
CA LEU A 34 -18.23 15.45 -3.51
C LEU A 34 -17.70 16.17 -2.25
N GLN A 35 -18.51 16.99 -1.59
CA GLN A 35 -18.12 17.66 -0.35
C GLN A 35 -18.14 16.74 0.88
N ASN A 36 -18.91 15.64 0.85
CA ASN A 36 -18.97 14.66 1.94
C ASN A 36 -17.89 13.56 1.90
N SER A 37 -16.96 13.59 0.94
CA SER A 37 -15.94 12.54 0.79
C SER A 37 -14.54 12.91 1.33
N ARG A 38 -14.38 14.07 1.96
CA ARG A 38 -13.15 14.39 2.71
C ARG A 38 -13.38 14.11 4.18
N HIS A 39 -13.22 12.85 4.57
CA HIS A 39 -13.00 12.51 5.96
C HIS A 39 -11.64 13.13 6.36
N ILE A 40 -11.68 14.33 6.94
CA ILE A 40 -10.53 14.90 7.63
C ILE A 40 -10.54 14.23 9.00
N PRO A 41 -9.53 13.40 9.35
CA PRO A 41 -9.52 12.78 10.65
C PRO A 41 -9.28 13.85 11.72
N ASP A 42 -10.32 14.13 12.51
CA ASP A 42 -10.33 15.18 13.56
C ASP A 42 -9.95 14.63 14.95
N THR A 43 -9.50 13.37 14.99
CA THR A 43 -9.09 12.63 16.18
C THR A 43 -7.56 12.52 16.22
N PRO A 44 -6.88 12.82 17.35
CA PRO A 44 -5.42 12.69 17.49
C PRO A 44 -4.88 11.28 17.17
N LYS A 45 -5.74 10.26 17.20
CA LYS A 45 -5.44 8.87 16.86
C LYS A 45 -5.27 8.58 15.37
N ASP A 46 -5.81 9.43 14.50
CA ASP A 46 -5.87 9.17 13.06
C ASP A 46 -4.88 10.03 12.25
N ARG A 47 -4.02 10.80 12.93
CA ARG A 47 -2.94 11.51 12.26
C ARG A 47 -1.82 10.51 11.96
N PRO A 48 -1.42 10.31 10.70
CA PRO A 48 -0.31 9.43 10.38
C PRO A 48 0.95 9.90 11.14
N MET A 49 1.59 8.98 11.86
CA MET A 49 2.86 9.27 12.55
C MET A 49 3.87 9.84 11.53
N SER A 50 4.53 10.94 11.87
CA SER A 50 5.60 11.47 11.03
C SER A 50 6.77 10.48 10.99
N LEU A 51 7.60 10.54 9.94
CA LEU A 51 8.81 9.72 9.83
C LEU A 51 9.73 9.88 11.06
N SER A 52 9.86 11.09 11.60
CA SER A 52 10.66 11.36 12.79
C SER A 52 10.07 10.71 14.06
N ALA A 53 8.74 10.68 14.18
CA ALA A 53 8.06 10.02 15.28
C ALA A 53 8.23 8.49 15.17
N LEU A 54 8.03 7.91 13.99
CA LEU A 54 8.28 6.50 13.72
C LEU A 54 9.72 6.10 14.07
N GLU A 55 10.70 6.87 13.61
CA GLU A 55 12.10 6.63 13.92
C GLU A 55 12.38 6.64 15.42
N THR A 56 11.81 7.61 16.14
CA THR A 56 11.95 7.71 17.60
C THR A 56 11.36 6.48 18.30
N THR A 57 10.10 6.14 18.00
CA THR A 57 9.41 4.99 18.61
C THR A 57 10.14 3.69 18.31
N VAL A 58 10.59 3.47 17.07
CA VAL A 58 11.36 2.28 16.68
C VAL A 58 12.70 2.21 17.39
N ASN A 59 13.42 3.33 17.52
CA ASN A 59 14.69 3.36 18.25
C ASN A 59 14.49 3.01 19.74
N THR A 60 13.52 3.65 20.40
CA THR A 60 13.18 3.36 21.80
C THR A 60 12.77 1.90 22.00
N ALA A 61 11.92 1.36 21.12
CA ALA A 61 11.51 -0.04 21.16
C ALA A 61 12.69 -1.00 20.95
N PHE A 62 13.63 -0.65 20.07
CA PHE A 62 14.80 -1.48 19.81
C PHE A 62 15.78 -1.50 20.98
N ASP A 63 15.92 -0.39 21.69
CA ASP A 63 16.75 -0.31 22.90
C ASP A 63 16.12 -1.15 24.03
N ALA A 64 14.79 -1.19 24.12
CA ALA A 64 14.02 -2.01 25.06
C ALA A 64 13.59 -3.40 24.50
N ARG A 65 14.25 -3.90 23.44
CA ARG A 65 13.80 -5.08 22.67
C ARG A 65 13.68 -6.39 23.45
N GLU A 66 14.33 -6.51 24.60
CA GLU A 66 14.21 -7.72 25.43
C GLU A 66 12.83 -7.89 26.05
N GLY A 67 12.07 -6.80 26.19
CA GLY A 67 10.65 -6.84 26.58
C GLY A 67 9.69 -7.05 25.40
N ILE A 68 10.19 -7.05 24.16
CA ILE A 68 9.37 -7.16 22.95
C ILE A 68 9.19 -8.62 22.56
N SER A 69 7.93 -9.01 22.37
CA SER A 69 7.53 -10.38 22.07
C SER A 69 6.29 -10.42 21.17
N THR A 70 5.81 -11.62 20.87
CA THR A 70 4.63 -11.85 20.04
C THR A 70 3.34 -11.29 20.66
N SER A 71 3.30 -11.14 21.99
CA SER A 71 2.17 -10.54 22.72
C SER A 71 2.19 -9.01 22.72
N THR A 72 3.28 -8.37 22.29
CA THR A 72 3.37 -6.90 22.23
C THR A 72 2.34 -6.33 21.24
N LYS A 73 1.59 -5.30 21.67
CA LYS A 73 0.56 -4.57 20.91
C LYS A 73 0.75 -3.05 21.09
N GLY A 74 -0.14 -2.25 20.50
CA GLY A 74 -0.14 -0.79 20.61
C GLY A 74 0.97 -0.14 19.79
N GLU A 75 1.43 1.02 20.26
CA GLU A 75 2.27 1.95 19.50
C GLU A 75 3.51 1.30 18.89
N VAL A 76 4.22 0.43 19.64
CA VAL A 76 5.43 -0.23 19.12
C VAL A 76 5.12 -1.13 17.92
N ARG A 77 4.04 -1.91 18.01
CA ARG A 77 3.63 -2.79 16.91
C ARG A 77 3.20 -1.96 15.71
N GLU A 78 2.36 -0.95 15.94
CA GLU A 78 1.86 -0.06 14.89
C GLU A 78 3.02 0.67 14.19
N ALA A 79 4.01 1.16 14.93
CA ALA A 79 5.17 1.84 14.38
C ALA A 79 6.05 0.90 13.54
N VAL A 80 6.28 -0.34 14.00
CA VAL A 80 7.06 -1.33 13.23
C VAL A 80 6.30 -1.76 11.97
N ASP A 81 5.00 -2.04 12.08
CA ASP A 81 4.18 -2.45 10.95
C ASP A 81 4.11 -1.33 9.89
N HIS A 82 3.98 -0.07 10.32
CA HIS A 82 4.00 1.10 9.44
C HIS A 82 5.38 1.28 8.79
N ALA A 83 6.48 1.14 9.53
CA ALA A 83 7.83 1.20 8.96
C ALA A 83 8.06 0.12 7.88
N LEU A 84 7.58 -1.10 8.09
CA LEU A 84 7.64 -2.17 7.09
C LEU A 84 6.75 -1.89 5.89
N GLU A 85 5.61 -1.23 6.08
CA GLU A 85 4.72 -0.82 4.99
C GLU A 85 5.36 0.29 4.12
N LEU A 86 6.03 1.26 4.73
CA LEU A 86 6.80 2.29 4.02
C LEU A 86 7.91 1.66 3.18
N LEU A 87 8.61 0.67 3.73
CA LEU A 87 9.60 -0.13 2.98
C LEU A 87 8.94 -0.92 1.84
N ASP A 88 7.78 -1.55 2.07
CA ASP A 88 7.07 -2.34 1.06
C ASP A 88 6.59 -1.51 -0.14
N LYS A 89 6.23 -0.24 0.11
CA LYS A 89 5.79 0.75 -0.88
C LYS A 89 6.94 1.54 -1.52
N GLY A 90 8.16 1.43 -1.01
CA GLY A 90 9.31 2.21 -1.47
C GLY A 90 9.28 3.68 -1.04
N GLU A 91 8.40 4.06 -0.12
CA GLU A 91 8.30 5.42 0.46
C GLU A 91 9.45 5.68 1.45
N ALA A 92 10.05 4.62 1.99
CA ALA A 92 11.30 4.63 2.72
C ALA A 92 12.23 3.54 2.17
N ARG A 93 13.54 3.74 2.29
CA ARG A 93 14.56 2.76 1.88
C ARG A 93 15.70 2.67 2.89
N VAL A 94 16.23 1.47 3.09
CA VAL A 94 17.24 1.18 4.12
C VAL A 94 18.55 1.94 3.88
N ALA A 95 18.94 2.10 2.63
CA ALA A 95 20.06 2.94 2.25
C ALA A 95 19.66 3.84 1.08
N GLU A 96 19.99 5.12 1.16
CA GLU A 96 19.71 6.13 0.15
C GLU A 96 21.02 6.82 -0.29
N ARG A 97 21.10 7.19 -1.57
CA ARG A 97 22.26 7.90 -2.10
C ARG A 97 22.06 9.40 -1.92
N GLU A 98 22.92 10.02 -1.14
CA GLU A 98 22.91 11.47 -0.92
C GLU A 98 23.37 12.23 -2.16
N ALA A 99 23.12 13.54 -2.19
CA ALA A 99 23.62 14.46 -3.23
C ALA A 99 25.16 14.44 -3.33
N SER A 100 25.85 14.12 -2.24
CA SER A 100 27.31 13.93 -2.20
C SER A 100 27.80 12.69 -2.96
N GLY A 101 26.87 11.82 -3.39
CA GLY A 101 27.15 10.52 -3.99
C GLY A 101 27.43 9.40 -2.98
N LYS A 102 27.52 9.72 -1.68
CA LYS A 102 27.68 8.75 -0.59
C LYS A 102 26.36 8.06 -0.28
N TRP A 103 26.44 6.82 0.18
CA TRP A 103 25.28 6.08 0.67
C TRP A 103 25.10 6.35 2.17
N LYS A 104 23.92 6.84 2.54
CA LYS A 104 23.47 6.99 3.92
C LYS A 104 22.58 5.81 4.28
N VAL A 105 22.81 5.20 5.43
CA VAL A 105 22.00 4.09 5.94
C VAL A 105 21.01 4.61 6.98
N ASN A 106 19.73 4.38 6.74
CA ASN A 106 18.64 4.63 7.69
C ASN A 106 18.57 3.47 8.70
N GLN A 107 19.42 3.51 9.73
CA GLN A 107 19.61 2.41 10.69
C GLN A 107 18.31 2.01 11.40
N TRP A 108 17.42 2.96 11.66
CA TRP A 108 16.14 2.68 12.32
C TRP A 108 15.24 1.75 11.50
N LEU A 109 15.33 1.76 10.17
CA LEU A 109 14.58 0.82 9.32
C LEU A 109 15.09 -0.62 9.49
N LYS A 110 16.41 -0.81 9.68
CA LYS A 110 16.96 -2.13 10.04
C LYS A 110 16.48 -2.58 11.41
N LYS A 111 16.39 -1.65 12.37
CA LYS A 111 15.84 -1.93 13.71
C LYS A 111 14.36 -2.35 13.63
N ALA A 112 13.55 -1.69 12.79
CA ALA A 112 12.15 -2.07 12.55
C ALA A 112 12.05 -3.50 11.98
N VAL A 113 12.88 -3.82 10.99
CA VAL A 113 12.99 -5.18 10.45
C VAL A 113 13.32 -6.20 11.54
N LEU A 114 14.32 -5.94 12.38
CA LEU A 114 14.72 -6.86 13.45
C LEU A 114 13.64 -7.00 14.54
N LEU A 115 12.94 -5.91 14.89
CA LEU A 115 11.81 -5.94 15.81
C LEU A 115 10.65 -6.77 15.26
N SER A 116 10.41 -6.73 13.95
CA SER A 116 9.36 -7.53 13.33
C SER A 116 9.54 -9.04 13.57
N PHE A 117 10.78 -9.52 13.66
CA PHE A 117 11.05 -10.93 13.96
C PHE A 117 10.70 -11.32 15.39
N ARG A 118 10.75 -10.37 16.33
CA ARG A 118 10.33 -10.56 17.73
C ARG A 118 8.81 -10.44 17.87
N LEU A 119 8.19 -9.56 17.09
CA LEU A 119 6.76 -9.32 17.10
C LEU A 119 5.95 -10.42 16.43
N ASN A 120 6.55 -11.23 15.56
CA ASN A 120 5.84 -12.29 14.84
C ASN A 120 6.32 -13.68 15.28
N ASP A 121 5.36 -14.54 15.58
CA ASP A 121 5.63 -15.94 15.91
C ASP A 121 5.84 -16.76 14.64
N MET A 122 6.50 -17.91 14.78
CA MET A 122 6.55 -18.90 13.70
C MET A 122 5.15 -19.45 13.43
N GLY A 123 4.81 -19.59 12.16
CA GLY A 123 3.52 -20.12 11.73
C GLY A 123 3.65 -21.07 10.55
N GLN A 124 2.64 -21.92 10.38
CA GLN A 124 2.53 -22.72 9.16
C GLN A 124 2.09 -21.82 8.00
N ILE A 125 2.77 -21.95 6.86
CA ILE A 125 2.39 -21.28 5.61
C ILE A 125 2.05 -22.37 4.61
N ALA A 126 0.80 -22.39 4.15
CA ALA A 126 0.30 -23.39 3.21
C ALA A 126 0.80 -23.15 1.77
N GLY A 127 0.59 -24.13 0.88
CA GLY A 127 0.85 -24.01 -0.56
C GLY A 127 2.07 -24.78 -1.07
N GLY A 128 2.67 -25.65 -0.24
CA GLY A 128 3.79 -26.48 -0.63
C GLY A 128 3.38 -27.68 -1.51
N PRO A 129 4.36 -28.31 -2.21
CA PRO A 129 4.13 -29.50 -3.01
C PRO A 129 3.46 -30.63 -2.21
N GLY A 130 2.50 -31.33 -2.82
CA GLY A 130 1.84 -32.46 -2.15
C GLY A 130 1.04 -32.08 -0.90
N LYS A 131 0.54 -30.84 -0.81
CA LYS A 131 -0.11 -30.25 0.38
C LYS A 131 0.83 -30.07 1.58
N ALA A 132 2.14 -30.00 1.34
CA ALA A 132 3.10 -29.61 2.36
C ALA A 132 2.91 -28.14 2.78
N SER A 133 3.51 -27.80 3.93
CA SER A 133 3.55 -26.45 4.48
C SER A 133 4.99 -26.02 4.74
N TRP A 134 5.22 -24.71 4.70
CA TRP A 134 6.43 -24.08 5.23
C TRP A 134 6.22 -23.69 6.71
N TRP A 135 7.32 -23.38 7.40
CA TRP A 135 7.34 -22.92 8.78
C TRP A 135 8.21 -21.66 8.87
N ASP A 136 7.58 -20.49 8.89
CA ASP A 136 8.26 -19.18 8.91
C ASP A 136 7.35 -18.15 9.59
N LYS A 137 7.91 -16.99 9.92
CA LYS A 137 7.22 -15.85 10.56
C LYS A 137 7.14 -14.60 9.67
N VAL A 138 7.76 -14.64 8.49
CA VAL A 138 7.78 -13.51 7.55
C VAL A 138 6.76 -13.76 6.44
N PRO A 139 5.71 -12.94 6.33
CA PRO A 139 4.71 -13.09 5.28
C PRO A 139 5.28 -12.78 3.89
N SER A 140 4.65 -13.35 2.86
CA SER A 140 4.93 -12.96 1.48
C SER A 140 4.48 -11.51 1.24
N LYS A 141 5.19 -10.78 0.38
CA LYS A 141 4.73 -9.49 -0.14
C LYS A 141 3.34 -9.61 -0.73
N PHE A 142 3.06 -10.72 -1.42
CA PHE A 142 1.85 -10.94 -2.21
C PHE A 142 0.68 -11.50 -1.39
N GLU A 143 0.85 -11.70 -0.08
CA GLU A 143 -0.25 -12.18 0.78
C GLU A 143 -1.44 -11.21 0.72
N GLY A 144 -2.63 -11.75 0.41
CA GLY A 144 -3.85 -10.96 0.27
C GLY A 144 -3.93 -10.07 -0.97
N TRP A 145 -3.02 -10.18 -1.94
CA TRP A 145 -3.10 -9.39 -3.19
C TRP A 145 -4.18 -9.93 -4.12
N GLY A 146 -5.01 -9.01 -4.62
CA GLY A 146 -5.89 -9.23 -5.77
C GLY A 146 -5.29 -8.68 -7.06
N GLU A 147 -6.00 -8.92 -8.17
CA GLU A 147 -5.61 -8.45 -9.51
C GLU A 147 -5.33 -6.95 -9.58
N ASN A 148 -6.19 -6.15 -8.94
CA ASN A 148 -6.06 -4.69 -8.87
C ASN A 148 -4.70 -4.26 -8.35
N ARG A 149 -4.22 -4.88 -7.26
CA ARG A 149 -2.95 -4.50 -6.63
C ARG A 149 -1.75 -4.85 -7.49
N PHE A 150 -1.78 -5.95 -8.23
CA PHE A 150 -0.75 -6.28 -9.22
C PHE A 150 -0.74 -5.30 -10.40
N ARG A 151 -1.91 -4.90 -10.90
CA ARG A 151 -2.03 -3.90 -11.98
C ARG A 151 -1.48 -2.54 -11.56
N ASP A 152 -1.83 -2.08 -10.36
CA ASP A 152 -1.36 -0.78 -9.84
C ASP A 152 0.16 -0.77 -9.60
N ALA A 153 0.71 -1.90 -9.10
CA ALA A 153 2.14 -2.03 -8.86
C ALA A 153 2.96 -2.12 -10.17
N GLY A 154 2.38 -2.67 -11.24
CA GLY A 154 2.93 -2.61 -12.60
C GLY A 154 4.24 -3.36 -12.83
N PHE A 155 4.60 -4.30 -11.95
CA PHE A 155 5.69 -5.27 -12.19
C PHE A 155 5.12 -6.63 -12.57
N ARG A 156 5.99 -7.50 -13.10
CA ARG A 156 5.65 -8.88 -13.45
C ARG A 156 6.29 -9.85 -12.46
N ALA A 157 5.47 -10.57 -11.70
CA ALA A 157 5.90 -11.68 -10.87
C ALA A 157 5.62 -13.01 -11.59
N VAL A 158 6.66 -13.62 -12.17
CA VAL A 158 6.55 -14.92 -12.83
C VAL A 158 6.42 -16.02 -11.78
N PRO A 159 5.59 -17.07 -11.99
CA PRO A 159 5.45 -18.17 -11.03
C PRO A 159 6.81 -18.75 -10.60
N GLY A 160 7.03 -18.84 -9.30
CA GLY A 160 8.33 -19.17 -8.71
C GLY A 160 9.11 -17.96 -8.17
N ALA A 161 8.67 -16.73 -8.44
CA ALA A 161 9.18 -15.52 -7.78
C ALA A 161 8.66 -15.46 -6.33
N ILE A 162 9.58 -15.36 -5.37
CA ILE A 162 9.29 -15.28 -3.95
C ILE A 162 9.80 -13.94 -3.43
N VAL A 163 8.88 -13.11 -2.93
CA VAL A 163 9.20 -11.81 -2.35
C VAL A 163 8.65 -11.76 -0.93
N ARG A 164 9.49 -11.42 0.05
CA ARG A 164 9.05 -11.19 1.44
C ARG A 164 8.47 -9.80 1.60
N ARG A 165 7.47 -9.65 2.48
CA ARG A 165 6.90 -8.35 2.84
C ARG A 165 8.01 -7.39 3.30
N SER A 166 7.85 -6.09 2.98
CA SER A 166 8.82 -4.99 3.16
C SER A 166 9.90 -4.86 2.08
N ALA A 167 9.92 -5.75 1.07
CA ALA A 167 10.71 -5.49 -0.13
C ALA A 167 9.92 -4.60 -1.09
N PHE A 168 10.55 -3.54 -1.59
CA PHE A 168 9.98 -2.72 -2.65
C PHE A 168 10.34 -3.27 -4.03
N ILE A 169 9.34 -3.34 -4.89
CA ILE A 169 9.47 -3.71 -6.30
C ILE A 169 8.80 -2.60 -7.12
N ALA A 170 9.59 -1.86 -7.87
CA ALA A 170 9.12 -0.75 -8.70
C ALA A 170 8.35 -1.22 -9.94
N ARG A 171 7.71 -0.28 -10.63
CA ARG A 171 7.05 -0.52 -11.92
C ARG A 171 8.03 -1.07 -12.95
N ASN A 172 7.50 -1.83 -13.91
CA ASN A 172 8.24 -2.40 -15.04
C ASN A 172 9.35 -3.40 -14.66
N VAL A 173 9.50 -3.76 -13.38
CA VAL A 173 10.39 -4.84 -12.95
C VAL A 173 9.85 -6.18 -13.43
N VAL A 174 10.75 -7.08 -13.82
CA VAL A 174 10.43 -8.48 -14.11
C VAL A 174 11.13 -9.39 -13.11
N LEU A 175 10.33 -10.12 -12.33
CA LEU A 175 10.81 -11.14 -11.40
C LEU A 175 10.60 -12.50 -12.04
N MET A 176 11.66 -13.10 -12.56
CA MET A 176 11.70 -14.52 -12.93
C MET A 176 11.66 -15.38 -11.64
N PRO A 177 11.63 -16.73 -11.71
CA PRO A 177 11.75 -17.56 -10.51
C PRO A 177 13.01 -17.18 -9.73
N SER A 178 12.85 -16.49 -8.60
CA SER A 178 13.91 -15.75 -7.90
C SER A 178 13.49 -15.47 -6.46
N PHE A 179 14.42 -14.98 -5.64
CA PHE A 179 14.14 -14.59 -4.25
C PHE A 179 14.53 -13.15 -3.98
N VAL A 180 13.59 -12.35 -3.47
CA VAL A 180 13.84 -10.98 -2.99
C VAL A 180 13.50 -10.91 -1.50
N ASN A 181 14.52 -10.64 -0.70
CA ASN A 181 14.38 -10.62 0.75
C ASN A 181 13.89 -9.25 1.26
N LEU A 182 13.43 -9.25 2.51
CA LEU A 182 12.91 -8.09 3.22
C LEU A 182 13.83 -6.85 3.19
N GLY A 183 13.23 -5.67 3.15
CA GLY A 183 13.92 -4.39 3.11
C GLY A 183 14.73 -4.10 1.83
N ALA A 184 14.74 -5.00 0.84
CA ALA A 184 15.36 -4.76 -0.46
C ALA A 184 14.60 -3.68 -1.25
N TYR A 185 15.31 -2.97 -2.12
CA TYR A 185 14.75 -1.94 -2.99
C TYR A 185 15.11 -2.23 -4.46
N VAL A 186 14.17 -2.81 -5.21
CA VAL A 186 14.35 -3.10 -6.65
C VAL A 186 13.69 -2.01 -7.48
N ASP A 187 14.51 -1.17 -8.10
CA ASP A 187 14.06 0.04 -8.81
C ASP A 187 13.58 -0.24 -10.24
N GLU A 188 12.96 0.76 -10.85
CA GLU A 188 12.20 0.66 -12.10
C GLU A 188 12.98 -0.03 -13.23
N ALA A 189 12.26 -0.85 -14.00
CA ALA A 189 12.77 -1.55 -15.19
C ALA A 189 13.95 -2.52 -14.93
N THR A 190 14.21 -2.89 -13.67
CA THR A 190 15.19 -3.92 -13.34
C THR A 190 14.71 -5.32 -13.77
N MET A 191 15.62 -6.13 -14.31
CA MET A 191 15.38 -7.54 -14.59
C MET A 191 16.03 -8.40 -13.49
N ILE A 192 15.22 -9.20 -12.80
CA ILE A 192 15.68 -10.21 -11.85
C ILE A 192 15.51 -11.58 -12.49
N ASP A 193 16.61 -12.12 -13.02
CA ASP A 193 16.62 -13.35 -13.79
C ASP A 193 16.53 -14.61 -12.93
N THR A 194 16.25 -15.73 -13.59
CA THR A 194 16.00 -17.03 -12.97
C THR A 194 17.13 -17.42 -12.00
N TRP A 195 16.74 -17.80 -10.77
CA TRP A 195 17.58 -18.17 -9.63
C TRP A 195 18.45 -17.06 -9.06
N SER A 196 18.22 -15.81 -9.46
CA SER A 196 18.83 -14.65 -8.82
C SER A 196 18.29 -14.48 -7.39
N THR A 197 19.13 -13.90 -6.54
CA THR A 197 18.77 -13.56 -5.16
C THR A 197 19.12 -12.10 -4.88
N VAL A 198 18.13 -11.33 -4.45
CA VAL A 198 18.31 -9.98 -3.91
C VAL A 198 18.27 -10.08 -2.40
N GLY A 199 19.41 -9.84 -1.76
CA GLY A 199 19.60 -9.99 -0.32
C GLY A 199 18.83 -8.96 0.51
N SER A 200 18.79 -9.17 1.83
CA SER A 200 18.13 -8.23 2.74
C SER A 200 18.77 -6.86 2.65
N CYS A 201 17.95 -5.81 2.53
CA CYS A 201 18.40 -4.42 2.46
C CYS A 201 19.26 -4.04 1.24
N ALA A 202 19.31 -4.90 0.21
CA ALA A 202 20.03 -4.63 -1.04
C ALA A 202 19.33 -3.57 -1.91
#